data_AF-A0A4R5ARR3-F1
#
_entry.id   AF-A0A4R5ARR3-F1
#
_cell.length_a   1.000
_cell.length_b   1.000
_cell.length_c   1.000
_cell.angle_alpha   90.00
_cell.angle_beta   90.00
_cell.angle_gamma   90.00
#
_symmetry.space_group_name_H-M   'P 1'
#
loop_
_entity.id
_entity.type
_entity.pdbx_description
1 polymer ?
#
loop_
_entity_poly.entity_id
_entity_poly.type
_entity_poly.pdbx_seq_one_letter_code
_entity_poly.pdbx_strand_id
1 'polypeptide(L)'
;MNYATTYPIGNYQHTRTEKTTAIAPTIRRVRTMDAKTKRCKPSTKRQAESRTNSNVANGFLKCIFLPKLKTQQSLQACKEIAKTERDFYQSLSKLAEQYGIEPMQTQIYGYPYNIALAMWDIETKLKRTHLNWNSLRLVQDSKKTFFVSEERYDTRTTLYYIPIVPLFKMLNDKRRKKTAQLLVSVCSYLYHIVGIPYYRQENSYLYWMYEMMTDWVEQDNETDETEKYKSELRQAEQIGDKIEQKIFNRINLQLFEERLKNFKKLDEFDQECWQVACKVFELFTEYPITSIFKNAPISEQDSYDNDYDNEILGMEKYISFVADTKGWLYERLSDSINNEFNEYGAMAEPTISKHFDGSEKTYTNLDFENRLFPILNDLCGLLDEYKTAEK
;
A
#
# COMPACT_ATOMS: atom_id res chain seq x y z
N MET A 1 -38.14 39.00 -26.12
CA MET A 1 -39.06 38.53 -25.06
C MET A 1 -38.23 37.59 -24.19
N ASN A 2 -37.55 38.06 -23.14
CA ASN A 2 -38.03 38.50 -21.82
C ASN A 2 -38.97 37.52 -21.14
N TYR A 3 -38.42 36.57 -20.38
CA TYR A 3 -39.01 36.15 -19.10
C TYR A 3 -37.89 35.85 -18.11
N ALA A 4 -37.69 36.81 -17.20
CA ALA A 4 -36.96 36.63 -15.95
C ALA A 4 -37.84 35.87 -14.96
N THR A 5 -37.25 35.03 -14.11
CA THR A 5 -37.92 34.51 -12.92
C THR A 5 -37.03 34.72 -11.70
N THR A 6 -37.64 35.40 -10.74
CA THR A 6 -37.11 36.02 -9.54
C THR A 6 -36.88 34.97 -8.45
N TYR A 7 -35.70 34.92 -7.84
CA TYR A 7 -35.47 34.13 -6.63
C TYR A 7 -35.97 34.90 -5.39
N PRO A 8 -36.69 34.26 -4.45
CA PRO A 8 -37.13 34.91 -3.22
C PRO A 8 -35.97 35.08 -2.25
N ILE A 9 -35.72 36.32 -1.85
CA ILE A 9 -34.81 36.69 -0.76
C ILE A 9 -35.43 36.24 0.55
N GLY A 10 -34.86 35.20 1.16
CA GLY A 10 -35.14 34.80 2.53
C GLY A 10 -34.51 35.78 3.52
N ASN A 11 -35.33 36.32 4.42
CA ASN A 11 -34.92 37.22 5.50
C ASN A 11 -33.93 36.56 6.46
N TYR A 12 -32.67 36.99 6.43
CA TYR A 12 -31.73 36.73 7.51
C TYR A 12 -31.96 37.74 8.64
N GLN A 13 -32.54 37.27 9.75
CA GLN A 13 -32.53 38.01 11.01
C GLN A 13 -31.10 37.96 11.58
N HIS A 14 -30.48 39.13 11.77
CA HIS A 14 -29.23 39.26 12.50
C HIS A 14 -29.42 38.79 13.94
N THR A 15 -28.80 37.66 14.31
CA THR A 15 -28.67 37.25 15.70
C THR A 15 -27.71 38.23 16.39
N ARG A 16 -28.20 38.85 17.46
CA ARG A 16 -27.50 39.86 18.27
C ARG A 16 -26.27 39.24 18.93
N THR A 17 -25.10 39.81 18.71
CA THR A 17 -23.85 39.45 19.40
C THR A 17 -24.01 39.67 20.92
N GLU A 18 -23.72 38.64 21.72
CA GLU A 18 -23.66 38.76 23.17
C GLU A 18 -22.55 39.73 23.60
N LYS A 19 -22.88 40.66 24.49
CA LYS A 19 -21.90 41.57 25.11
C LYS A 19 -21.22 40.86 26.28
N THR A 20 -19.93 40.60 26.15
CA THR A 20 -19.06 40.16 27.24
C THR A 20 -19.04 41.22 28.36
N THR A 21 -19.45 40.83 29.57
CA THR A 21 -19.56 41.73 30.75
C THR A 21 -18.55 41.40 31.83
N ALA A 22 -17.33 40.97 31.46
CA ALA A 22 -16.25 40.74 32.41
C ALA A 22 -14.89 41.10 31.80
N ILE A 23 -14.22 42.08 32.42
CA ILE A 23 -12.85 42.46 32.11
C ILE A 23 -11.91 41.53 32.88
N ALA A 24 -10.90 40.97 32.21
CA ALA A 24 -9.86 40.17 32.85
C ALA A 24 -9.12 40.99 33.93
N PRO A 25 -8.78 40.41 35.10
CA PRO A 25 -8.11 41.15 36.15
C PRO A 25 -6.70 41.59 35.72
N THR A 26 -6.35 42.83 36.06
CA THR A 26 -5.03 43.42 35.81
C THR A 26 -3.92 42.60 36.49
N ILE A 27 -2.88 42.28 35.72
CA ILE A 27 -1.65 41.64 36.17
C ILE A 27 -1.10 42.40 37.40
N ARG A 28 -0.88 41.70 38.51
CA ARG A 28 -0.32 42.28 39.75
C ARG A 28 1.05 42.90 39.48
N ARG A 29 1.26 44.08 40.06
CA ARG A 29 2.54 44.80 40.09
C ARG A 29 3.70 43.90 40.53
N VAL A 30 4.80 43.97 39.79
CA VAL A 30 6.13 43.56 40.24
C VAL A 30 6.46 44.33 41.53
N ARG A 31 6.78 43.62 42.61
CA ARG A 31 7.17 44.25 43.88
C ARG A 31 8.55 44.90 43.71
N THR A 32 8.61 46.22 43.83
CA THR A 32 9.84 46.98 44.01
C THR A 32 10.47 46.59 45.34
N MET A 33 11.76 46.25 45.35
CA MET A 33 12.50 45.99 46.58
C MET A 33 12.67 47.28 47.38
N ASP A 34 12.06 47.34 48.57
CA ASP A 34 12.31 48.36 49.57
C ASP A 34 13.53 47.98 50.41
N ALA A 35 14.65 48.66 50.18
CA ALA A 35 15.55 49.19 51.23
C ALA A 35 16.87 49.69 50.62
N LYS A 36 17.27 50.91 51.00
CA LYS A 36 18.63 51.41 50.79
C LYS A 36 19.61 50.53 51.57
N THR A 37 20.56 49.92 50.86
CA THR A 37 21.67 49.17 51.47
C THR A 37 22.53 50.10 52.32
N LYS A 38 22.50 49.95 53.65
CA LYS A 38 23.53 50.54 54.53
C LYS A 38 24.85 49.83 54.23
N ARG A 39 25.88 50.61 53.85
CA ARG A 39 27.26 50.14 53.66
C ARG A 39 27.75 49.46 54.95
N CYS A 40 28.09 48.18 54.87
CA CYS A 40 28.80 47.48 55.94
C CYS A 40 30.31 47.75 55.83
N LYS A 41 30.97 47.97 56.97
CA LYS A 41 32.43 48.10 57.08
C LYS A 41 33.12 46.82 56.55
N PRO A 42 34.31 46.92 55.93
CA PRO A 42 35.02 45.75 55.45
C PRO A 42 35.48 44.88 56.64
N SER A 43 35.21 43.58 56.57
CA SER A 43 35.76 42.59 57.52
C SER A 43 36.82 41.73 56.82
N THR A 44 37.92 41.48 57.52
CA THR A 44 39.18 40.96 56.98
C THR A 44 39.25 39.42 56.96
N LYS A 45 38.15 38.71 56.68
CA LYS A 45 38.16 37.23 56.61
C LYS A 45 37.24 36.70 55.51
N ARG A 46 37.82 35.95 54.56
CA ARG A 46 37.11 35.16 53.53
C ARG A 46 36.19 34.13 54.19
N GLN A 47 34.97 33.97 53.69
CA GLN A 47 34.11 32.81 54.00
C GLN A 47 34.56 31.59 53.19
N ALA A 48 34.51 30.40 53.81
CA ALA A 48 34.86 29.13 53.19
C ALA A 48 33.87 28.75 52.08
N GLU A 49 34.37 28.17 50.99
CA GLU A 49 33.60 27.78 49.82
C GLU A 49 32.71 26.56 50.14
N SER A 50 31.44 26.78 50.47
CA SER A 50 30.43 25.72 50.55
C SER A 50 29.79 25.55 49.17
N ARG A 51 30.23 24.53 48.42
CA ARG A 51 29.55 24.12 47.18
C ARG A 51 28.33 23.27 47.51
N THR A 52 27.16 23.68 47.04
CA THR A 52 25.96 22.85 47.04
C THR A 52 26.16 21.70 46.05
N ASN A 53 25.93 20.46 46.50
CA ASN A 53 26.04 19.26 45.68
C ASN A 53 25.01 19.34 44.54
N SER A 54 25.46 19.62 43.31
CA SER A 54 24.60 19.66 42.13
C SER A 54 24.36 18.23 41.67
N ASN A 55 23.16 17.66 41.89
CA ASN A 55 22.59 16.55 41.09
C ASN A 55 21.26 16.06 41.69
N VAL A 56 20.15 16.80 41.50
CA VAL A 56 18.80 16.19 41.70
C VAL A 56 17.74 16.75 40.73
N ALA A 57 17.91 17.96 40.17
CA ALA A 57 16.83 18.63 39.42
C ALA A 57 16.46 17.97 38.07
N ASN A 58 17.33 17.15 37.47
CA ASN A 58 17.08 16.55 36.15
C ASN A 58 16.50 15.12 36.20
N GLY A 59 16.23 14.57 37.39
CA GLY A 59 15.68 13.22 37.53
C GLY A 59 14.28 13.09 36.93
N PHE A 60 13.43 14.11 37.13
CA PHE A 60 12.06 14.13 36.62
C PHE A 60 11.99 14.10 35.07
N LEU A 61 12.94 14.75 34.39
CA LEU A 61 13.00 14.78 32.92
C LEU A 61 13.44 13.46 32.29
N LYS A 62 13.96 12.53 33.09
CA LYS A 62 14.32 11.16 32.66
C LYS A 62 13.29 10.11 33.06
N CYS A 63 12.29 10.47 33.86
CA CYS A 63 11.24 9.55 34.30
C CYS A 63 10.09 9.56 33.28
N ILE A 64 9.88 8.43 32.60
CA ILE A 64 8.69 8.20 31.80
C ILE A 64 7.61 7.68 32.76
N PHE A 65 6.59 8.51 33.03
CA PHE A 65 5.42 8.07 33.78
C PHE A 65 4.41 7.45 32.83
N LEU A 66 3.91 6.26 33.17
CA LEU A 66 2.83 5.66 32.43
C LEU A 66 1.53 6.45 32.71
N PRO A 67 0.74 6.83 31.69
CA PRO A 67 -0.47 7.65 31.87
C PRO A 67 -1.54 6.88 32.65
N LYS A 68 -1.98 7.38 33.81
CA LYS A 68 -3.03 6.74 34.61
C LYS A 68 -4.41 7.20 34.14
N LEU A 69 -5.19 6.30 33.56
CA LEU A 69 -6.61 6.54 33.32
C LEU A 69 -7.34 6.53 34.68
N LYS A 70 -8.03 7.62 35.03
CA LYS A 70 -8.84 7.69 36.25
C LYS A 70 -10.19 7.04 35.99
N THR A 71 -10.31 5.74 36.25
CA THR A 71 -11.56 4.99 36.08
C THR A 71 -12.47 5.17 37.30
N GLN A 72 -13.77 5.40 37.10
CA GLN A 72 -14.76 5.34 38.19
C GLN A 72 -14.85 3.88 38.70
N GLN A 73 -14.72 3.70 40.01
CA GLN A 73 -14.75 2.41 40.70
C GLN A 73 -16.19 1.87 40.84
N SER A 74 -16.92 1.68 39.73
CA SER A 74 -18.18 0.95 39.78
C SER A 74 -17.91 -0.56 39.66
N LEU A 75 -18.67 -1.39 40.38
CA LEU A 75 -18.58 -2.85 40.28
C LEU A 75 -18.80 -3.38 38.86
N GLN A 76 -19.63 -2.68 38.08
CA GLN A 76 -19.90 -2.99 36.68
C GLN A 76 -18.65 -2.73 35.81
N ALA A 77 -17.99 -1.57 35.99
CA ALA A 77 -16.75 -1.25 35.29
C ALA A 77 -15.63 -2.26 35.62
N CYS A 78 -15.52 -2.72 36.87
CA CYS A 78 -14.54 -3.74 37.24
C CYS A 78 -14.78 -5.10 36.57
N LYS A 79 -16.06 -5.52 36.43
CA LYS A 79 -16.41 -6.77 35.73
C LYS A 79 -16.12 -6.68 34.23
N GLU A 80 -16.41 -5.53 33.64
CA GLU A 80 -16.13 -5.26 32.22
C GLU A 80 -14.63 -5.26 31.94
N ILE A 81 -13.81 -4.60 32.77
CA ILE A 81 -12.34 -4.63 32.65
C ILE A 81 -11.80 -6.05 32.74
N ALA A 82 -12.23 -6.83 33.74
CA ALA A 82 -11.77 -8.21 33.91
C ALA A 82 -12.16 -9.12 32.73
N LYS A 83 -13.31 -8.85 32.09
CA LYS A 83 -13.73 -9.54 30.87
C LYS A 83 -12.84 -9.14 29.70
N THR A 84 -12.62 -7.83 29.50
CA THR A 84 -11.74 -7.31 28.44
C THR A 84 -10.32 -7.86 28.54
N GLU A 85 -9.73 -7.87 29.74
CA GLU A 85 -8.40 -8.45 29.95
C GLU A 85 -8.36 -9.95 29.63
N ARG A 86 -9.38 -10.71 30.07
CA ARG A 86 -9.46 -12.15 29.78
C ARG A 86 -9.54 -12.42 28.28
N ASP A 87 -10.46 -11.75 27.60
CA ASP A 87 -10.68 -11.90 26.16
C ASP A 87 -9.41 -11.49 25.39
N PHE A 88 -8.76 -10.39 25.80
CA PHE A 88 -7.48 -9.94 25.27
C PHE A 88 -6.39 -11.02 25.35
N TYR A 89 -6.13 -11.59 26.54
CA TYR A 89 -5.07 -12.60 26.68
C TYR A 89 -5.41 -13.91 25.98
N GLN A 90 -6.69 -14.27 25.91
CA GLN A 90 -7.12 -15.43 25.12
C GLN A 90 -6.85 -15.22 23.63
N SER A 91 -7.14 -14.02 23.12
CA SER A 91 -6.85 -13.66 21.74
C SER A 91 -5.33 -13.59 21.47
N LEU A 92 -4.57 -12.98 22.40
CA LEU A 92 -3.11 -12.90 22.33
C LEU A 92 -2.47 -14.28 22.24
N SER A 93 -2.94 -15.25 23.05
CA SER A 93 -2.42 -16.61 23.03
C SER A 93 -2.62 -17.30 21.68
N LYS A 94 -3.76 -17.06 21.02
CA LYS A 94 -4.05 -17.65 19.69
C LYS A 94 -3.18 -17.01 18.62
N LEU A 95 -3.01 -15.69 18.68
CA LEU A 95 -2.13 -14.96 17.79
C LEU A 95 -0.68 -15.45 17.94
N ALA A 96 -0.21 -15.54 19.18
CA ALA A 96 1.12 -16.05 19.53
C ALA A 96 1.37 -17.45 18.96
N GLU A 97 0.40 -18.36 19.13
CA GLU A 97 0.47 -19.72 18.59
C GLU A 97 0.55 -19.72 17.05
N GLN A 98 -0.30 -18.94 16.38
CA GLN A 98 -0.35 -18.93 14.91
C GLN A 98 0.91 -18.34 14.28
N TYR A 99 1.50 -17.31 14.89
CA TYR A 99 2.71 -16.67 14.40
C TYR A 99 4.01 -17.26 14.96
N GLY A 100 3.92 -18.23 15.89
CA GLY A 100 5.07 -18.84 16.55
C GLY A 100 5.88 -17.86 17.41
N ILE A 101 5.23 -16.88 18.04
CA ILE A 101 5.86 -15.83 18.83
C ILE A 101 5.58 -16.04 20.31
N GLU A 102 6.60 -15.93 21.16
CA GLU A 102 6.43 -15.93 22.63
C GLU A 102 6.11 -14.51 23.14
N PRO A 103 4.92 -14.24 23.71
CA PRO A 103 4.56 -12.91 24.22
C PRO A 103 5.26 -12.58 25.54
N MET A 104 5.52 -11.29 25.78
CA MET A 104 5.99 -10.80 27.08
C MET A 104 4.96 -11.06 28.18
N GLN A 105 5.43 -11.41 29.38
CA GLN A 105 4.57 -11.53 30.56
C GLN A 105 4.19 -10.15 31.09
N THR A 106 3.00 -9.66 30.73
CA THR A 106 2.56 -8.29 31.09
C THR A 106 1.44 -8.24 32.13
N GLN A 107 0.86 -9.39 32.49
CA GLN A 107 -0.25 -9.50 33.45
C GLN A 107 0.04 -8.84 34.81
N ILE A 108 1.33 -8.72 35.17
CA ILE A 108 1.80 -8.09 36.40
C ILE A 108 1.59 -6.56 36.46
N TYR A 109 1.41 -5.87 35.33
CA TYR A 109 1.40 -4.40 35.29
C TYR A 109 0.02 -3.75 35.51
N GLY A 110 -1.04 -4.55 35.61
CA GLY A 110 -2.43 -4.10 35.78
C GLY A 110 -3.00 -3.30 34.60
N TYR A 111 -4.33 -3.23 34.48
CA TYR A 111 -4.99 -2.45 33.43
C TYR A 111 -4.75 -0.93 33.58
N PRO A 112 -4.54 -0.17 32.49
CA PRO A 112 -4.45 -0.60 31.08
C PRO A 112 -3.03 -0.95 30.61
N TYR A 113 -2.02 -0.90 31.48
CA TYR A 113 -0.62 -1.04 31.11
C TYR A 113 -0.23 -2.43 30.65
N ASN A 114 -0.85 -3.44 31.25
CA ASN A 114 -0.63 -4.83 30.87
C ASN A 114 -1.00 -5.08 29.38
N ILE A 115 -2.09 -4.49 28.91
CA ILE A 115 -2.53 -4.53 27.51
C ILE A 115 -1.61 -3.69 26.63
N ALA A 116 -1.32 -2.44 27.01
CA ALA A 116 -0.47 -1.55 26.21
C ALA A 116 0.93 -2.12 25.98
N LEU A 117 1.55 -2.70 27.02
CA LEU A 117 2.85 -3.35 26.93
C LEU A 117 2.79 -4.62 26.07
N ALA A 118 1.72 -5.43 26.19
CA ALA A 118 1.57 -6.64 25.38
C ALA A 118 1.37 -6.30 23.89
N MET A 119 0.59 -5.26 23.58
CA MET A 119 0.42 -4.77 22.21
C MET A 119 1.75 -4.27 21.64
N TRP A 120 2.48 -3.43 22.39
CA TRP A 120 3.79 -2.94 21.95
C TRP A 120 4.79 -4.09 21.69
N ASP A 121 4.83 -5.09 22.58
CA ASP A 121 5.72 -6.25 22.45
C ASP A 121 5.37 -7.07 21.21
N ILE A 122 4.10 -7.43 21.04
CA ILE A 122 3.66 -8.29 19.94
C ILE A 122 3.81 -7.59 18.59
N GLU A 123 3.45 -6.31 18.48
CA GLU A 123 3.65 -5.53 17.26
C GLU A 123 5.14 -5.45 16.89
N THR A 124 6.02 -5.21 17.87
CA THR A 124 7.46 -5.14 17.64
C THR A 124 8.02 -6.47 17.15
N LYS A 125 7.54 -7.59 17.70
CA LYS A 125 7.96 -8.93 17.28
C LYS A 125 7.43 -9.26 15.89
N LEU A 126 6.14 -9.05 15.63
CA LEU A 126 5.51 -9.28 14.33
C LEU A 126 6.20 -8.50 13.22
N LYS A 127 6.43 -7.20 13.41
CA LYS A 127 7.16 -6.33 12.47
C LYS A 127 8.56 -6.84 12.11
N ARG A 128 9.23 -7.56 13.03
CA ARG A 128 10.59 -8.05 12.83
C ARG A 128 10.64 -9.43 12.18
N THR A 129 9.63 -10.26 12.40
CA THR A 129 9.65 -11.68 11.99
C THR A 129 8.82 -11.98 10.75
N HIS A 130 7.78 -11.20 10.47
CA HIS A 130 6.84 -11.48 9.37
C HIS A 130 6.87 -10.36 8.34
N LEU A 131 7.38 -10.69 7.15
CA LEU A 131 7.64 -9.72 6.07
C LEU A 131 6.41 -8.89 5.69
N ASN A 132 5.25 -9.55 5.54
CA ASN A 132 4.02 -8.92 5.05
C ASN A 132 3.15 -8.39 6.18
N TRP A 133 3.61 -8.39 7.42
CA TRP A 133 2.79 -7.89 8.52
C TRP A 133 2.60 -6.37 8.38
N ASN A 134 1.35 -5.90 8.43
CA ASN A 134 1.03 -4.48 8.26
C ASN A 134 0.54 -3.85 9.57
N SER A 135 -0.52 -4.42 10.17
CA SER A 135 -1.12 -3.83 11.36
C SER A 135 -1.75 -4.86 12.28
N LEU A 136 -1.94 -4.46 13.55
CA LEU A 136 -2.66 -5.22 14.54
C LEU A 136 -3.68 -4.30 15.22
N ARG A 137 -4.95 -4.69 15.18
CA ARG A 137 -6.05 -3.95 15.79
C ARG A 137 -6.69 -4.78 16.89
N LEU A 138 -7.03 -4.14 18.00
CA LEU A 138 -7.86 -4.74 19.04
C LEU A 138 -9.31 -4.30 18.79
N VAL A 139 -10.16 -5.25 18.41
CA VAL A 139 -11.57 -5.00 18.09
C VAL A 139 -12.42 -5.48 19.25
N GLN A 140 -13.37 -4.65 19.68
CA GLN A 140 -14.38 -4.99 20.66
C GLN A 140 -15.74 -5.09 19.95
N ASP A 141 -16.20 -6.32 19.73
CA ASP A 141 -17.60 -6.57 19.40
C ASP A 141 -18.41 -6.56 20.72
N SER A 142 -19.71 -6.29 20.63
CA SER A 142 -20.72 -6.31 21.70
C SER A 142 -20.57 -7.47 22.71
N LYS A 143 -19.97 -8.60 22.29
CA LYS A 143 -19.80 -9.80 23.10
C LYS A 143 -18.37 -10.10 23.52
N LYS A 144 -17.33 -9.67 22.79
CA LYS A 144 -15.94 -10.14 22.99
C LYS A 144 -14.90 -9.14 22.46
N THR A 145 -13.72 -9.17 23.08
CA THR A 145 -12.54 -8.41 22.61
C THR A 145 -11.54 -9.35 21.95
N PHE A 146 -11.07 -9.04 20.74
CA PHE A 146 -10.14 -9.90 20.01
C PHE A 146 -9.23 -9.11 19.06
N PHE A 147 -8.13 -9.73 18.66
CA PHE A 147 -7.21 -9.17 17.70
C PHE A 147 -7.66 -9.43 16.26
N VAL A 148 -7.44 -8.43 15.41
CA VAL A 148 -7.43 -8.55 13.96
C VAL A 148 -6.03 -8.17 13.49
N SER A 149 -5.30 -9.13 12.91
CA SER A 149 -4.00 -8.85 12.28
C SER A 149 -4.20 -8.72 10.78
N GLU A 150 -3.65 -7.66 10.21
CA GLU A 150 -3.65 -7.43 8.78
C GLU A 150 -2.26 -7.73 8.22
N GLU A 151 -2.22 -8.49 7.14
CA GLU A 151 -1.03 -8.69 6.32
C GLU A 151 -1.26 -8.08 4.95
N ARG A 152 -0.27 -7.38 4.42
CA ARG A 152 -0.30 -6.67 3.16
C ARG A 152 0.98 -6.90 2.39
N TYR A 153 0.88 -7.17 1.09
CA TYR A 153 2.03 -7.17 0.20
C TYR A 153 2.32 -5.74 -0.27
N ASP A 154 3.47 -5.18 0.11
CA ASP A 154 3.91 -3.85 -0.29
C ASP A 154 4.38 -3.86 -1.76
N THR A 155 3.53 -3.37 -2.64
CA THR A 155 3.79 -3.14 -4.06
C THR A 155 4.57 -1.84 -4.31
N ARG A 156 4.70 -0.99 -3.27
CA ARG A 156 5.26 0.37 -3.33
C ARG A 156 4.48 1.19 -4.37
N THR A 157 5.19 1.96 -5.19
CA THR A 157 4.63 2.74 -6.29
C THR A 157 5.02 2.12 -7.64
N THR A 158 5.02 0.79 -7.73
CA THR A 158 5.53 0.06 -8.91
C THR A 158 4.41 -0.17 -9.92
N LEU A 159 4.63 0.22 -11.18
CA LEU A 159 3.76 -0.14 -12.30
C LEU A 159 4.20 -1.50 -12.85
N TYR A 160 3.34 -2.50 -12.74
CA TYR A 160 3.56 -3.83 -13.29
C TYR A 160 3.00 -3.89 -14.72
N TYR A 161 3.60 -3.09 -15.60
CA TYR A 161 3.25 -3.03 -17.02
C TYR A 161 4.14 -3.95 -17.85
N ILE A 162 3.56 -5.03 -18.38
CA ILE A 162 4.28 -6.08 -19.12
C ILE A 162 4.29 -5.73 -20.62
N PRO A 163 5.43 -5.32 -21.22
CA PRO A 163 5.47 -4.88 -22.61
C PRO A 163 5.39 -6.05 -23.61
N ILE A 164 4.52 -5.94 -24.62
CA ILE A 164 4.32 -7.03 -25.61
C ILE A 164 5.08 -6.85 -26.92
N VAL A 165 5.53 -5.63 -27.24
CA VAL A 165 6.31 -5.35 -28.46
C VAL A 165 7.64 -6.12 -28.48
N PRO A 166 8.42 -6.21 -27.38
CA PRO A 166 9.61 -7.07 -27.35
C PRO A 166 9.29 -8.53 -27.67
N LEU A 167 8.19 -9.07 -27.12
CA LEU A 167 7.74 -10.44 -27.40
C LEU A 167 7.40 -10.64 -28.89
N PHE A 168 6.75 -9.65 -29.52
CA PHE A 168 6.53 -9.66 -30.97
C PHE A 168 7.82 -9.66 -31.77
N LYS A 169 8.79 -8.82 -31.39
CA LYS A 169 10.12 -8.78 -32.03
C LYS A 169 10.83 -10.13 -31.91
N MET A 170 10.80 -10.77 -30.73
CA MET A 170 11.38 -12.10 -30.50
C MET A 170 10.72 -13.21 -31.34
N LEU A 171 9.40 -13.17 -31.53
CA LEU A 171 8.68 -14.15 -32.35
C LEU A 171 9.09 -14.10 -33.83
N ASN A 172 9.51 -12.92 -34.29
CA ASN A 172 9.97 -12.68 -35.67
C ASN A 172 11.50 -12.87 -35.83
N ASP A 173 12.25 -12.96 -34.75
CA ASP A 173 13.67 -13.33 -34.77
C ASP A 173 13.83 -14.86 -34.76
N LYS A 174 14.44 -15.41 -35.83
CA LYS A 174 14.71 -16.85 -35.97
C LYS A 174 15.55 -17.41 -34.81
N ARG A 175 16.48 -16.62 -34.24
CA ARG A 175 17.32 -17.05 -33.11
C ARG A 175 16.50 -17.14 -31.82
N ARG A 176 15.53 -16.23 -31.63
CA ARG A 176 14.78 -16.05 -30.38
C ARG A 176 13.37 -16.61 -30.39
N LYS A 177 12.91 -17.13 -31.53
CA LYS A 177 11.55 -17.67 -31.71
C LYS A 177 11.16 -18.70 -30.66
N LYS A 178 12.07 -19.60 -30.27
CA LYS A 178 11.78 -20.62 -29.24
C LYS A 178 11.64 -19.99 -27.85
N THR A 179 12.51 -19.05 -27.51
CA THR A 179 12.44 -18.24 -26.28
C THR A 179 11.12 -17.48 -26.23
N ALA A 180 10.74 -16.85 -27.34
CA ALA A 180 9.46 -16.16 -27.47
C ALA A 180 8.26 -17.10 -27.28
N GLN A 181 8.28 -18.29 -27.88
CA GLN A 181 7.21 -19.29 -27.69
C GLN A 181 7.10 -19.76 -26.23
N LEU A 182 8.23 -19.86 -25.52
CA LEU A 182 8.22 -20.16 -24.09
C LEU A 182 7.57 -19.00 -23.31
N LEU A 183 7.97 -17.76 -23.57
CA LEU A 183 7.39 -16.57 -22.92
C LEU A 183 5.92 -16.34 -23.28
N VAL A 184 5.45 -16.72 -24.48
CA VAL A 184 4.01 -16.73 -24.78
C VAL A 184 3.26 -17.68 -23.82
N SER A 185 3.87 -18.80 -23.41
CA SER A 185 3.27 -19.71 -22.42
C SER A 185 3.18 -19.07 -21.04
N VAL A 186 4.23 -18.33 -20.64
CA VAL A 186 4.24 -17.49 -19.43
C VAL A 186 3.11 -16.47 -19.50
N CYS A 187 3.05 -15.66 -20.56
CA CYS A 187 2.02 -14.63 -20.72
C CYS A 187 0.60 -15.24 -20.81
N SER A 188 0.44 -16.43 -21.40
CA SER A 188 -0.85 -17.14 -21.40
C SER A 188 -1.32 -17.49 -19.98
N TYR A 189 -0.42 -17.86 -19.08
CA TYR A 189 -0.77 -18.11 -17.67
C TYR A 189 -1.16 -16.81 -16.96
N LEU A 190 -0.35 -15.76 -17.16
CA LEU A 190 -0.60 -14.43 -16.60
C LEU A 190 -1.95 -13.85 -17.08
N TYR A 191 -2.30 -14.08 -18.34
CA TYR A 191 -3.55 -13.63 -18.94
C TYR A 191 -4.77 -14.45 -18.49
N HIS A 192 -4.74 -15.79 -18.61
CA HIS A 192 -5.95 -16.61 -18.38
C HIS A 192 -6.21 -16.94 -16.91
N ILE A 193 -5.16 -17.16 -16.12
CA ILE A 193 -5.29 -17.72 -14.76
C ILE A 193 -5.06 -16.63 -13.73
N VAL A 194 -3.92 -15.94 -13.83
CA VAL A 194 -3.62 -14.81 -12.94
C VAL A 194 -4.60 -13.66 -13.19
N GLY A 195 -5.05 -13.51 -14.44
CA GLY A 195 -6.09 -12.57 -14.83
C GLY A 195 -5.59 -11.15 -15.06
N ILE A 196 -4.32 -10.97 -15.45
CA ILE A 196 -3.76 -9.64 -15.71
C ILE A 196 -4.48 -9.02 -16.93
N PRO A 197 -5.06 -7.80 -16.79
CA PRO A 197 -5.74 -7.10 -17.89
C PRO A 197 -4.82 -6.88 -19.09
N TYR A 198 -5.39 -6.88 -20.29
CA TYR A 198 -4.66 -6.61 -21.52
C TYR A 198 -5.16 -5.31 -22.15
N TYR A 199 -4.26 -4.36 -22.47
CA TYR A 199 -4.62 -3.00 -22.92
C TYR A 199 -5.47 -2.90 -24.19
N ARG A 200 -5.66 -4.00 -24.94
CA ARG A 200 -6.57 -4.06 -26.10
C ARG A 200 -8.00 -4.47 -25.74
N GLN A 201 -8.29 -4.71 -24.47
CA GLN A 201 -9.61 -5.08 -23.99
C GLN A 201 -10.34 -3.85 -23.44
N GLU A 202 -11.56 -3.60 -23.92
CA GLU A 202 -12.41 -2.46 -23.55
C GLU A 202 -12.67 -2.32 -22.04
N ASN A 203 -12.60 -3.44 -21.30
CA ASN A 203 -12.78 -3.47 -19.85
C ASN A 203 -11.48 -3.20 -19.06
N SER A 204 -10.36 -2.92 -19.72
CA SER A 204 -9.09 -2.62 -19.08
C SER A 204 -8.87 -1.11 -18.98
N TYR A 205 -8.22 -0.66 -17.90
CA TYR A 205 -7.87 0.74 -17.71
C TYR A 205 -6.99 1.28 -18.85
N LEU A 206 -5.97 0.52 -19.25
CA LEU A 206 -5.05 0.96 -20.29
C LEU A 206 -5.73 1.11 -21.66
N TYR A 207 -6.77 0.34 -21.98
CA TYR A 207 -7.53 0.54 -23.21
C TYR A 207 -8.03 1.98 -23.35
N TRP A 208 -8.66 2.50 -22.30
CA TRP A 208 -9.17 3.87 -22.26
C TRP A 208 -8.04 4.90 -22.34
N MET A 209 -6.89 4.62 -21.73
CA MET A 209 -5.72 5.49 -21.86
C MET A 209 -5.21 5.55 -23.32
N TYR A 210 -5.17 4.41 -24.03
CA TYR A 210 -4.80 4.38 -25.44
C TYR A 210 -5.85 5.06 -26.34
N GLU A 211 -7.15 4.91 -26.07
CA GLU A 211 -8.20 5.63 -26.80
C GLU A 211 -8.09 7.14 -26.60
N MET A 212 -7.91 7.60 -25.36
CA MET A 212 -7.70 9.03 -25.07
C MET A 212 -6.48 9.60 -25.82
N MET A 213 -5.38 8.86 -25.87
CA MET A 213 -4.19 9.26 -26.63
C MET A 213 -4.46 9.32 -28.14
N THR A 214 -5.29 8.42 -28.66
CA THR A 214 -5.71 8.41 -30.06
C THR A 214 -6.51 9.66 -30.38
N ASP A 215 -7.52 9.97 -29.57
CA ASP A 215 -8.37 11.15 -29.74
C ASP A 215 -7.57 12.45 -29.72
N TRP A 216 -6.59 12.56 -28.82
CA TRP A 216 -5.72 13.75 -28.74
C TRP A 216 -4.87 13.92 -29.99
N VAL A 217 -4.27 12.85 -30.51
CA VAL A 217 -3.44 12.90 -31.71
C VAL A 217 -4.26 13.16 -32.98
N GLU A 218 -5.52 12.71 -33.01
CA GLU A 218 -6.43 12.96 -34.15
C GLU A 218 -6.90 14.42 -34.25
N GLN A 219 -6.97 15.12 -33.12
CA GLN A 219 -7.38 16.54 -33.06
C GLN A 219 -6.25 17.51 -33.39
N ASP A 220 -4.99 17.07 -33.34
CA ASP A 220 -3.84 17.89 -33.69
C ASP A 220 -3.72 18.14 -35.21
N ASN A 221 -3.14 19.30 -35.56
CA ASN A 221 -2.90 19.63 -36.97
C ASN A 221 -1.92 18.64 -37.60
N GLU A 222 -2.22 18.20 -38.84
CA GLU A 222 -1.34 17.28 -39.57
C GLU A 222 0.05 17.89 -39.83
N THR A 223 1.03 17.28 -39.21
CA THR A 223 2.47 17.55 -39.31
C THR A 223 3.25 16.23 -39.39
N ASP A 224 4.51 16.29 -39.84
CA ASP A 224 5.40 15.12 -39.88
C ASP A 224 5.58 14.46 -38.50
N GLU A 225 5.47 15.21 -37.41
CA GLU A 225 5.52 14.69 -36.04
C GLU A 225 4.24 13.94 -35.67
N THR A 226 3.07 14.53 -35.96
CA THR A 226 1.78 13.87 -35.69
C THR A 226 1.62 12.56 -36.46
N GLU A 227 2.19 12.45 -37.67
CA GLU A 227 2.15 11.19 -38.42
C GLU A 227 3.01 10.09 -37.78
N LYS A 228 4.14 10.45 -37.13
CA LYS A 228 4.92 9.49 -36.34
C LYS A 228 4.13 9.00 -35.13
N TYR A 229 3.42 9.89 -34.45
CA TYR A 229 2.57 9.54 -33.29
C TYR A 229 1.43 8.61 -33.70
N LYS A 230 0.72 8.93 -34.80
CA LYS A 230 -0.28 8.05 -35.42
C LYS A 230 0.32 6.70 -35.79
N SER A 231 1.56 6.66 -36.29
CA SER A 231 2.26 5.41 -36.60
C SER A 231 2.54 4.55 -35.37
N GLU A 232 3.02 5.14 -34.26
CA GLU A 232 3.22 4.40 -33.00
C GLU A 232 1.91 3.82 -32.44
N LEU A 233 0.82 4.60 -32.47
CA LEU A 233 -0.52 4.13 -32.09
C LEU A 233 -0.98 2.94 -32.94
N ARG A 234 -0.88 3.05 -34.28
CA ARG A 234 -1.22 1.96 -35.20
C ARG A 234 -0.35 0.72 -34.97
N GLN A 235 0.93 0.89 -34.64
CA GLN A 235 1.80 -0.24 -34.30
C GLN A 235 1.39 -0.90 -32.99
N ALA A 236 1.09 -0.11 -31.96
CA ALA A 236 0.61 -0.60 -30.67
C ALA A 236 -0.68 -1.42 -30.82
N GLU A 237 -1.64 -0.93 -31.61
CA GLU A 237 -2.87 -1.66 -31.94
C GLU A 237 -2.57 -2.96 -32.69
N GLN A 238 -1.90 -2.88 -33.84
CA GLN A 238 -1.71 -4.05 -34.71
C GLN A 238 -0.85 -5.14 -34.08
N ILE A 239 0.18 -4.75 -33.32
CA ILE A 239 1.03 -5.71 -32.60
C ILE A 239 0.26 -6.28 -31.41
N GLY A 240 -0.47 -5.43 -30.68
CA GLY A 240 -1.33 -5.81 -29.56
C GLY A 240 -2.29 -6.91 -29.92
N ASP A 241 -3.10 -6.72 -30.97
CA ASP A 241 -4.11 -7.68 -31.40
C ASP A 241 -3.47 -9.01 -31.84
N LYS A 242 -2.35 -8.95 -32.56
CA LYS A 242 -1.63 -10.16 -33.02
C LYS A 242 -1.04 -10.97 -31.88
N ILE A 243 -0.52 -10.30 -30.85
CA ILE A 243 0.07 -10.97 -29.69
C ILE A 243 -1.02 -11.49 -28.75
N GLU A 244 -2.11 -10.74 -28.56
CA GLU A 244 -3.24 -11.20 -27.76
C GLU A 244 -3.80 -12.50 -28.33
N GLN A 245 -4.01 -12.59 -29.65
CA GLN A 245 -4.47 -13.85 -30.28
C GLN A 245 -3.54 -15.04 -29.98
N LYS A 246 -2.23 -14.81 -29.87
CA LYS A 246 -1.27 -15.87 -29.50
C LYS A 246 -1.39 -16.22 -28.03
N ILE A 247 -1.42 -15.23 -27.14
CA ILE A 247 -1.53 -15.41 -25.68
C ILE A 247 -2.87 -16.05 -25.30
N PHE A 248 -3.96 -15.65 -25.96
CA PHE A 248 -5.31 -16.14 -25.74
C PHE A 248 -5.44 -17.63 -26.06
N ASN A 249 -4.60 -18.19 -26.94
CA ASN A 249 -4.67 -19.61 -27.26
C ASN A 249 -4.22 -20.50 -26.09
N ARG A 250 -5.18 -21.16 -25.45
CA ARG A 250 -4.95 -22.06 -24.30
C ARG A 250 -4.03 -23.25 -24.57
N ILE A 251 -3.75 -23.57 -25.84
CA ILE A 251 -2.75 -24.58 -26.20
C ILE A 251 -1.37 -24.26 -25.61
N ASN A 252 -1.05 -22.98 -25.38
CA ASN A 252 0.22 -22.60 -24.79
C ASN A 252 0.36 -23.09 -23.34
N LEU A 253 -0.74 -23.17 -22.59
CA LEU A 253 -0.74 -23.74 -21.25
C LEU A 253 -0.54 -25.26 -21.28
N GLN A 254 -1.17 -25.93 -22.25
CA GLN A 254 -1.03 -27.38 -22.43
C GLN A 254 0.39 -27.78 -22.83
N LEU A 255 1.04 -26.99 -23.69
CA LEU A 255 2.39 -27.24 -24.17
C LEU A 255 3.48 -26.66 -23.26
N PHE A 256 3.12 -26.00 -22.15
CA PHE A 256 4.07 -25.23 -21.34
C PHE A 256 5.17 -26.14 -20.76
N GLU A 257 4.78 -27.24 -20.11
CA GLU A 257 5.72 -28.20 -19.52
C GLU A 257 6.66 -28.81 -20.58
N GLU A 258 6.11 -29.18 -21.73
CA GLU A 258 6.89 -29.76 -22.83
C GLU A 258 7.91 -28.75 -23.38
N ARG A 259 7.49 -27.49 -23.58
CA ARG A 259 8.37 -26.40 -24.03
C ARG A 259 9.51 -26.17 -23.05
N LEU A 260 9.23 -26.22 -21.73
CA LEU A 260 10.24 -26.09 -20.69
C LEU A 260 11.26 -27.21 -20.70
N LYS A 261 10.81 -28.47 -20.76
CA LYS A 261 11.68 -29.65 -20.78
C LYS A 261 12.58 -29.69 -22.01
N ASN A 262 12.06 -29.29 -23.16
CA ASN A 262 12.77 -29.34 -24.45
C ASN A 262 13.53 -28.04 -24.77
N PHE A 263 13.53 -27.06 -23.86
CA PHE A 263 14.14 -25.76 -24.11
C PHE A 263 15.67 -25.87 -24.18
N LYS A 264 16.26 -25.30 -25.23
CA LYS A 264 17.72 -25.23 -25.40
C LYS A 264 18.15 -23.78 -25.23
N LYS A 265 18.99 -23.55 -24.22
CA LYS A 265 19.50 -22.24 -23.85
C LYS A 265 20.73 -21.95 -24.69
N LEU A 266 20.71 -20.85 -25.47
CA LEU A 266 21.82 -20.51 -26.37
C LEU A 266 22.78 -19.50 -25.75
N ASP A 267 22.30 -18.68 -24.83
CA ASP A 267 23.06 -17.66 -24.12
C ASP A 267 22.44 -17.32 -22.76
N GLU A 268 23.02 -16.34 -22.07
CA GLU A 268 22.60 -15.86 -20.76
C GLU A 268 21.14 -15.35 -20.74
N PHE A 269 20.75 -14.57 -21.75
CA PHE A 269 19.38 -14.10 -21.90
C PHE A 269 18.36 -15.26 -21.99
N ASP A 270 18.66 -16.30 -22.78
CA ASP A 270 17.80 -17.49 -22.84
C ASP A 270 17.76 -18.24 -21.50
N GLN A 271 18.84 -18.23 -20.73
CA GLN A 271 18.91 -18.85 -19.40
C GLN A 271 18.02 -18.11 -18.40
N GLU A 272 18.01 -16.78 -18.42
CA GLU A 272 17.15 -15.97 -17.55
C GLU A 272 15.67 -16.11 -17.93
N CYS A 273 15.34 -16.07 -19.23
CA CYS A 273 13.98 -16.34 -19.72
C CYS A 273 13.49 -17.72 -19.29
N TRP A 274 14.36 -18.73 -19.34
CA TRP A 274 14.01 -20.07 -18.89
C TRP A 274 13.80 -20.14 -17.37
N GLN A 275 14.59 -19.42 -16.57
CA GLN A 275 14.42 -19.35 -15.12
C GLN A 275 13.09 -18.72 -14.74
N VAL A 276 12.72 -17.60 -15.36
CA VAL A 276 11.40 -16.96 -15.16
C VAL A 276 10.28 -17.93 -15.55
N ALA A 277 10.41 -18.59 -16.70
CA ALA A 277 9.41 -19.56 -17.14
C ALA A 277 9.28 -20.76 -16.18
N CYS A 278 10.37 -21.23 -15.58
CA CYS A 278 10.34 -22.25 -14.53
C CYS A 278 9.60 -21.77 -13.28
N LYS A 279 9.92 -20.57 -12.76
CA LYS A 279 9.23 -19.99 -11.59
C LYS A 279 7.73 -19.85 -11.85
N VAL A 280 7.36 -19.39 -13.04
CA VAL A 280 5.95 -19.25 -13.46
C VAL A 280 5.26 -20.61 -13.56
N PHE A 281 5.93 -21.63 -14.10
CA PHE A 281 5.34 -22.96 -14.22
C PHE A 281 5.18 -23.66 -12.86
N GLU A 282 6.11 -23.44 -11.94
CA GLU A 282 5.99 -23.86 -10.54
C GLU A 282 4.75 -23.20 -9.90
N LEU A 283 4.61 -21.88 -10.06
CA LEU A 283 3.45 -21.14 -9.59
C LEU A 283 2.14 -21.62 -10.23
N PHE A 284 2.13 -21.89 -11.54
CA PHE A 284 0.98 -22.44 -12.25
C PHE A 284 0.56 -23.81 -11.73
N THR A 285 1.53 -24.66 -11.38
CA THR A 285 1.27 -26.01 -10.87
C THR A 285 0.66 -25.96 -9.47
N GLU A 286 1.15 -25.07 -8.60
CA GLU A 286 0.65 -24.91 -7.24
C GLU A 286 -0.65 -24.09 -7.16
N TYR A 287 -0.81 -23.10 -8.06
CA TYR A 287 -1.92 -22.16 -8.09
C TYR A 287 -2.59 -22.12 -9.48
N PRO A 288 -3.27 -23.21 -9.90
CA PRO A 288 -3.82 -23.34 -11.26
C PRO A 288 -5.07 -22.51 -11.54
N ILE A 289 -5.66 -21.89 -10.51
CA ILE A 289 -6.91 -21.12 -10.58
C ILE A 289 -6.87 -19.80 -9.81
N THR A 290 -5.68 -19.40 -9.33
CA THR A 290 -5.55 -18.21 -8.46
C THR A 290 -5.33 -16.97 -9.29
N SER A 291 -6.19 -15.97 -9.10
CA SER A 291 -6.02 -14.64 -9.67
C SER A 291 -5.19 -13.74 -8.78
N ILE A 292 -4.46 -12.79 -9.39
CA ILE A 292 -3.75 -11.72 -8.67
C ILE A 292 -4.69 -10.83 -7.85
N PHE A 293 -5.97 -10.77 -8.22
CA PHE A 293 -6.98 -9.99 -7.51
C PHE A 293 -7.69 -10.77 -6.39
N LYS A 294 -7.26 -12.01 -6.09
CA LYS A 294 -7.88 -12.85 -5.05
C LYS A 294 -7.93 -12.15 -3.69
N ASN A 295 -6.84 -11.48 -3.34
CA ASN A 295 -6.70 -10.74 -2.08
C ASN A 295 -6.76 -9.22 -2.30
N ALA A 296 -7.36 -8.76 -3.40
CA ALA A 296 -7.60 -7.33 -3.60
C ALA A 296 -8.48 -6.80 -2.45
N PRO A 297 -8.17 -5.60 -1.91
CA PRO A 297 -9.00 -5.00 -0.88
C PRO A 297 -10.43 -4.86 -1.40
N ILE A 298 -11.38 -5.42 -0.66
CA ILE A 298 -12.79 -5.11 -0.88
C ILE A 298 -12.93 -3.65 -0.43
N SER A 299 -13.43 -2.76 -1.29
CA SER A 299 -13.84 -1.45 -0.83
C SER A 299 -14.94 -1.66 0.20
N GLU A 300 -14.58 -1.62 1.49
CA GLU A 300 -15.55 -1.43 2.55
C GLU A 300 -16.12 -0.05 2.29
N GLN A 301 -17.21 -0.02 1.54
CA GLN A 301 -18.02 1.18 1.35
C GLN A 301 -18.67 1.42 2.70
N ASP A 302 -17.89 1.96 3.63
CA ASP A 302 -18.35 2.37 4.94
C ASP A 302 -19.46 3.37 4.67
N SER A 303 -20.71 2.97 4.95
CA SER A 303 -21.91 3.75 4.62
C SER A 303 -22.01 5.09 5.38
N TYR A 304 -20.98 5.42 6.18
CA TYR A 304 -20.84 6.63 6.98
C TYR A 304 -19.62 7.46 6.58
N ASP A 305 -18.75 6.96 5.70
CA ASP A 305 -17.62 7.72 5.18
C ASP A 305 -18.06 8.46 3.92
N ASN A 306 -18.59 9.67 4.12
CA ASN A 306 -18.98 10.59 3.04
C ASN A 306 -17.77 11.35 2.47
N ASP A 307 -16.53 10.96 2.81
CA ASP A 307 -15.33 11.52 2.20
C ASP A 307 -15.14 10.90 0.83
N TYR A 308 -15.80 11.50 -0.17
CA TYR A 308 -15.53 11.33 -1.60
C TYR A 308 -14.06 11.64 -1.99
N ASP A 309 -13.22 12.06 -1.04
CA ASP A 309 -11.86 12.57 -1.23
C ASP A 309 -10.75 11.50 -1.13
N ASN A 310 -11.06 10.24 -0.80
CA ASN A 310 -10.07 9.16 -0.70
C ASN A 310 -10.35 8.03 -1.70
N GLU A 311 -10.38 8.36 -2.99
CA GLU A 311 -10.37 7.31 -4.01
C GLU A 311 -9.09 6.47 -3.84
N ILE A 312 -9.24 5.14 -3.83
CA ILE A 312 -8.12 4.20 -3.73
C ILE A 312 -7.78 3.74 -5.14
N LEU A 313 -6.51 3.83 -5.51
CA LEU A 313 -6.02 3.37 -6.81
C LEU A 313 -6.14 1.84 -6.89
N GLY A 314 -7.08 1.36 -7.70
CA GLY A 314 -7.33 -0.07 -7.89
C GLY A 314 -6.16 -0.83 -8.51
N MET A 315 -6.04 -2.12 -8.19
CA MET A 315 -4.96 -2.99 -8.67
C MET A 315 -4.95 -3.13 -10.20
N GLU A 316 -6.12 -3.11 -10.82
CA GLU A 316 -6.32 -3.21 -12.27
C GLU A 316 -5.78 -2.01 -13.05
N LYS A 317 -5.49 -0.89 -12.38
CA LYS A 317 -4.93 0.30 -13.02
C LYS A 317 -3.40 0.22 -13.17
N TYR A 318 -2.70 -0.33 -12.19
CA TYR A 318 -1.23 -0.39 -12.18
C TYR A 318 -0.65 -1.77 -12.55
N ILE A 319 -1.49 -2.77 -12.79
CA ILE A 319 -1.09 -4.11 -13.25
C ILE A 319 -1.78 -4.39 -14.59
N SER A 320 -1.01 -4.49 -15.67
CA SER A 320 -1.57 -4.71 -17.01
C SER A 320 -0.50 -5.16 -18.02
N PHE A 321 -0.90 -5.74 -19.14
CA PHE A 321 -0.06 -5.76 -20.33
C PHE A 321 -0.11 -4.39 -21.02
N VAL A 322 1.03 -3.93 -21.53
CA VAL A 322 1.17 -2.66 -22.27
C VAL A 322 1.79 -2.91 -23.64
N ALA A 323 1.61 -2.01 -24.60
CA ALA A 323 2.21 -2.18 -25.93
C ALA A 323 3.73 -2.23 -25.86
N ASP A 324 4.35 -1.16 -25.38
CA ASP A 324 5.79 -1.01 -25.19
C ASP A 324 6.04 -0.11 -23.97
N THR A 325 7.27 -0.11 -23.45
CA THR A 325 7.75 0.72 -22.32
C THR A 325 8.70 1.82 -22.81
N LYS A 326 8.69 2.09 -24.11
CA LYS A 326 9.60 2.99 -24.82
C LYS A 326 8.85 3.72 -25.94
N GLY A 327 9.45 4.81 -26.41
CA GLY A 327 8.89 5.62 -27.49
C GLY A 327 7.93 6.68 -26.98
N TRP A 328 7.52 7.56 -27.89
CA TRP A 328 6.70 8.72 -27.57
C TRP A 328 5.37 8.30 -26.94
N LEU A 329 4.75 7.25 -27.46
CA LEU A 329 3.45 6.79 -27.00
C LEU A 329 3.48 6.37 -25.52
N TYR A 330 4.52 5.62 -25.11
CA TYR A 330 4.65 5.23 -23.71
C TYR A 330 5.01 6.42 -22.81
N GLU A 331 5.85 7.35 -23.26
CA GLU A 331 6.17 8.56 -22.49
C GLU A 331 4.90 9.37 -22.19
N ARG A 332 4.04 9.60 -23.19
CA ARG A 332 2.76 10.30 -23.00
C ARG A 332 1.78 9.53 -22.12
N LEU A 333 1.67 8.22 -22.34
CA LEU A 333 0.85 7.35 -21.50
C LEU A 333 1.31 7.41 -20.04
N SER A 334 2.61 7.28 -19.78
CA SER A 334 3.19 7.34 -18.45
C SER A 334 2.99 8.69 -17.79
N ASP A 335 3.13 9.80 -18.52
CA ASP A 335 2.87 11.14 -17.99
C ASP A 335 1.42 11.30 -17.53
N SER A 336 0.46 10.87 -18.36
CA SER A 336 -0.97 10.93 -18.01
C SER A 336 -1.32 10.04 -16.83
N ILE A 337 -0.83 8.80 -16.81
CA ILE A 337 -1.06 7.85 -15.72
C ILE A 337 -0.47 8.38 -14.42
N ASN A 338 0.76 8.89 -14.44
CA ASN A 338 1.38 9.44 -13.24
C ASN A 338 0.62 10.66 -12.70
N ASN A 339 0.11 11.52 -13.58
CA ASN A 339 -0.72 12.66 -13.17
C ASN A 339 -2.02 12.19 -12.51
N GLU A 340 -2.74 11.23 -13.11
CA GLU A 340 -3.93 10.64 -12.51
C GLU A 340 -3.62 9.96 -11.18
N PHE A 341 -2.53 9.18 -11.11
CA PHE A 341 -2.18 8.39 -9.92
C PHE A 341 -1.78 9.27 -8.73
N ASN A 342 -1.25 10.48 -8.97
CA ASN A 342 -0.96 11.46 -7.93
C ASN A 342 -2.22 12.07 -7.29
N GLU A 343 -3.39 11.91 -7.89
CA GLU A 343 -4.67 12.36 -7.31
C GLU A 343 -5.23 11.36 -6.30
N TYR A 344 -4.74 10.11 -6.30
CA TYR A 344 -5.17 9.08 -5.36
C TYR A 344 -4.49 9.22 -3.99
N GLY A 345 -5.29 9.11 -2.92
CA GLY A 345 -4.80 9.17 -1.54
C GLY A 345 -4.15 7.88 -1.06
N ALA A 346 -4.47 6.75 -1.70
CA ALA A 346 -3.94 5.44 -1.36
C ALA A 346 -3.95 4.50 -2.58
N MET A 347 -3.15 3.43 -2.52
CA MET A 347 -3.05 2.39 -3.52
C MET A 347 -3.55 1.06 -2.96
N ALA A 348 -4.39 0.37 -3.72
CA ALA A 348 -4.91 -0.94 -3.34
C ALA A 348 -3.79 -1.99 -3.49
N GLU A 349 -3.63 -2.82 -2.46
CA GLU A 349 -2.58 -3.83 -2.40
C GLU A 349 -3.15 -5.14 -1.88
N PRO A 350 -2.59 -6.31 -2.28
CA PRO A 350 -3.05 -7.58 -1.77
C PRO A 350 -3.02 -7.63 -0.25
N THR A 351 -4.19 -7.81 0.36
CA THR A 351 -4.38 -7.69 1.81
C THR A 351 -5.20 -8.86 2.34
N ILE A 352 -4.78 -9.42 3.47
CA ILE A 352 -5.53 -10.44 4.20
C ILE A 352 -5.71 -10.03 5.67
N SER A 353 -6.88 -10.35 6.21
CA SER A 353 -7.23 -10.11 7.61
C SER A 353 -7.42 -11.42 8.37
N LYS A 354 -6.70 -11.57 9.48
CA LYS A 354 -6.75 -12.74 10.38
C LYS A 354 -7.43 -12.35 11.69
N HIS A 355 -8.54 -13.00 12.00
CA HIS A 355 -9.33 -12.74 13.19
C HIS A 355 -9.01 -13.76 14.29
N PHE A 356 -8.65 -13.28 15.49
CA PHE A 356 -8.26 -14.11 16.63
C PHE A 356 -9.38 -14.20 17.67
N ASP A 357 -10.60 -14.41 17.19
CA ASP A 357 -11.85 -14.32 17.95
C ASP A 357 -12.36 -15.70 18.43
N GLY A 358 -11.66 -16.77 18.07
CA GLY A 358 -11.98 -18.17 18.35
C GLY A 358 -12.86 -18.89 17.33
N SER A 359 -13.16 -18.25 16.20
CA SER A 359 -13.67 -18.95 15.02
C SER A 359 -12.62 -19.88 14.40
N GLU A 360 -13.03 -20.73 13.46
CA GLU A 360 -12.12 -21.64 12.76
C GLU A 360 -10.98 -20.88 12.09
N LYS A 361 -9.77 -21.45 12.14
CA LYS A 361 -8.57 -20.84 11.53
C LYS A 361 -8.77 -20.75 10.02
N THR A 362 -8.87 -19.53 9.47
CA THR A 362 -8.69 -19.29 8.04
C THR A 362 -7.19 -19.37 7.73
N TYR A 363 -6.78 -20.44 7.06
CA TYR A 363 -5.42 -20.57 6.51
C TYR A 363 -5.31 -19.75 5.22
N THR A 364 -5.25 -18.44 5.37
CA THR A 364 -4.93 -17.52 4.28
C THR A 364 -3.51 -16.98 4.45
N ASN A 365 -2.77 -16.91 3.36
CA ASN A 365 -1.43 -16.34 3.28
C ASN A 365 -1.28 -15.58 1.95
N LEU A 366 -0.17 -14.89 1.81
CA LEU A 366 0.21 -14.12 0.62
C LEU A 366 1.36 -14.81 -0.15
N ASP A 367 1.48 -16.14 -0.08
CA ASP A 367 2.59 -16.88 -0.74
C ASP A 367 2.57 -16.68 -2.27
N PHE A 368 1.37 -16.71 -2.85
CA PHE A 368 1.18 -16.50 -4.28
C PHE A 368 1.68 -15.12 -4.72
N GLU A 369 1.29 -14.06 -4.02
CA GLU A 369 1.71 -12.69 -4.29
C GLU A 369 3.21 -12.50 -4.07
N ASN A 370 3.75 -13.05 -2.98
CA ASN A 370 5.18 -13.03 -2.66
C ASN A 370 6.05 -13.65 -3.76
N ARG A 371 5.52 -14.60 -4.52
CA ARG A 371 6.22 -15.25 -5.63
C ARG A 371 5.92 -14.57 -6.96
N LEU A 372 4.68 -14.15 -7.19
CA LEU A 372 4.24 -13.57 -8.46
C LEU A 372 4.86 -12.19 -8.72
N PHE A 373 4.81 -11.25 -7.77
CA PHE A 373 5.28 -9.88 -8.02
C PHE A 373 6.78 -9.80 -8.36
N PRO A 374 7.68 -10.55 -7.69
CA PRO A 374 9.07 -10.65 -8.14
C PRO A 374 9.22 -11.25 -9.54
N ILE A 375 8.41 -12.25 -9.90
CA ILE A 375 8.39 -12.82 -11.25
C ILE A 375 7.97 -11.78 -12.29
N LEU A 376 7.00 -10.92 -11.98
CA LEU A 376 6.58 -9.83 -12.87
C LEU A 376 7.72 -8.83 -13.10
N ASN A 377 8.44 -8.45 -12.04
CA ASN A 377 9.62 -7.59 -12.15
C ASN A 377 10.72 -8.23 -13.02
N ASP A 378 11.04 -9.51 -12.78
CA ASP A 378 12.02 -10.25 -13.59
C ASP A 378 11.59 -10.31 -15.07
N LEU A 379 10.30 -10.56 -15.33
CA LEU A 379 9.75 -10.65 -16.69
C LEU A 379 9.79 -9.30 -17.42
N CYS A 380 9.36 -8.21 -16.77
CA CYS A 380 9.43 -6.88 -17.34
C CYS A 380 10.88 -6.48 -17.65
N GLY A 381 11.80 -6.73 -16.71
CA GLY A 381 13.23 -6.50 -16.93
C GLY A 381 13.77 -7.23 -18.16
N LEU A 382 13.43 -8.51 -18.34
CA LEU A 382 13.85 -9.29 -19.52
C LEU A 382 13.29 -8.74 -20.84
N LEU A 383 12.02 -8.35 -20.84
CA LEU A 383 11.39 -7.80 -22.04
C LEU A 383 11.96 -6.42 -22.39
N ASP A 384 12.31 -5.61 -21.38
CA ASP A 384 12.96 -4.31 -21.55
C ASP A 384 14.41 -4.44 -22.05
N GLU A 385 15.15 -5.43 -21.54
CA GLU A 385 16.54 -5.72 -21.90
C GLU A 385 16.69 -6.29 -23.30
N TYR A 386 15.64 -6.90 -23.86
CA TYR A 386 15.63 -7.40 -25.23
C TYR A 386 15.72 -6.24 -26.24
N LYS A 387 16.92 -5.69 -26.35
CA LYS A 387 17.32 -4.77 -27.40
C LYS A 387 17.28 -5.54 -28.69
N THR A 388 16.47 -5.07 -29.63
CA THR A 388 16.81 -5.24 -31.03
C THR A 388 18.23 -4.73 -31.19
N ALA A 389 19.18 -5.65 -31.37
CA ALA A 389 20.39 -5.32 -32.10
C ALA A 389 19.89 -4.85 -33.47
N GLU A 390 19.62 -3.55 -33.57
CA GLU A 390 19.43 -2.86 -34.83
C GLU A 390 20.65 -3.24 -35.67
N LYS A 391 20.38 -3.99 -36.73
CA LYS A 391 21.34 -4.29 -37.78
C LYS A 391 21.15 -3.28 -38.89
#